data_AF-A0A929ER86-F1
#
_entry.id   AF-A0A929ER86-F1
#
_cell.length_a   1.000
_cell.length_b   1.000
_cell.length_c   1.000
_cell.angle_alpha   90.00
_cell.angle_beta   90.00
_cell.angle_gamma   90.00
#
_symmetry.space_group_name_H-M   'P 1'
#
loop_
_entity.id
_entity.type
_entity.pdbx_description
1 polymer ?
#
loop_
_entity_poly.entity_id
_entity_poly.type
_entity_poly.pdbx_seq_one_letter_code
_entity_poly.pdbx_strand_id
1 'polypeptide(L)' 'MRTRVKICGITRRQDAEFAVEMGADALGFVFYSPSPRAVTIAQVKDIIEGLPP' A
#
# COMPACT_ATOMS: atom_id res chain seq x y z
N MET A 1 -5.96 -19.83 -14.13
CA MET A 1 -6.23 -18.50 -13.53
C MET A 1 -5.51 -18.43 -12.19
N ARG A 2 -4.75 -17.36 -11.93
CA ARG A 2 -4.11 -17.11 -10.63
C ARG A 2 -5.02 -16.16 -9.81
N THR A 3 -5.22 -16.45 -8.52
CA THR A 3 -5.92 -15.55 -7.59
C THR A 3 -5.09 -14.29 -7.37
N ARG A 4 -5.71 -13.11 -7.50
CA ARG A 4 -5.09 -11.82 -7.19
C ARG A 4 -5.30 -11.45 -5.72
N VAL A 5 -4.28 -10.91 -5.08
CA VAL A 5 -4.26 -10.55 -3.66
C VAL A 5 -3.96 -9.06 -3.51
N LYS A 6 -4.81 -8.36 -2.75
CA LYS A 6 -4.62 -6.95 -2.38
C LYS A 6 -4.37 -6.81 -0.89
N ILE A 7 -3.33 -6.07 -0.52
CA ILE A 7 -3.05 -5.70 0.89
C ILE A 7 -3.59 -4.29 1.15
N CYS A 8 -4.49 -4.14 2.12
CA CYS A 8 -5.25 -2.91 2.34
C CYS A 8 -4.85 -2.15 3.61
N GLY A 9 -4.81 -0.83 3.53
CA GLY A 9 -4.57 0.06 4.66
C GLY A 9 -3.10 0.13 5.05
N ILE A 10 -2.21 0.14 4.06
CA ILE A 10 -0.78 0.36 4.26
C ILE A 10 -0.54 1.82 4.66
N THR A 11 0.29 2.01 5.68
CA THR A 11 0.65 3.34 6.22
C THR A 11 2.16 3.57 6.30
N ARG A 12 2.98 2.55 6.03
CA ARG A 12 4.44 2.59 6.13
C ARG A 12 5.08 2.02 4.86
N ARG A 13 6.23 2.58 4.48
CA ARG A 13 7.02 2.15 3.32
C ARG A 13 7.47 0.69 3.41
N GLN A 14 7.98 0.28 4.58
CA GLN A 14 8.47 -1.07 4.82
C GLN A 14 7.38 -2.14 4.59
N ASP A 15 6.13 -1.84 4.96
CA ASP A 15 5.00 -2.76 4.73
C ASP A 15 4.65 -2.86 3.24
N ALA A 16 4.79 -1.76 2.49
CA ALA A 16 4.57 -1.72 1.05
C ALA A 16 5.63 -2.54 0.30
N GLU A 17 6.90 -2.32 0.63
CA GLU A 17 8.04 -3.06 0.08
C GLU A 17 7.90 -4.57 0.35
N PHE A 18 7.59 -4.94 1.59
CA PHE A 18 7.39 -6.33 1.98
C PHE A 18 6.18 -6.95 1.26
N ALA A 19 5.06 -6.23 1.13
CA ALA A 19 3.89 -6.74 0.42
C ALA A 19 4.19 -7.01 -1.06
N VAL A 20 4.97 -6.13 -1.70
CA VAL A 20 5.43 -6.30 -3.09
C VAL A 20 6.37 -7.51 -3.20
N GLU A 21 7.36 -7.63 -2.31
CA GLU A 21 8.31 -8.76 -2.27
C GLU A 21 7.60 -10.11 -2.13
N MET A 22 6.53 -10.15 -1.32
CA MET A 22 5.69 -11.33 -1.13
C MET A 22 4.70 -11.59 -2.28
N GLY A 23 4.70 -10.76 -3.32
CA GLY A 23 3.93 -10.98 -4.55
C GLY A 23 2.48 -10.48 -4.50
N ALA A 24 2.17 -9.48 -3.68
CA ALA A 24 0.88 -8.81 -3.71
C ALA A 24 0.62 -8.18 -5.09
N ASP A 25 -0.61 -8.32 -5.60
CA ASP A 25 -1.01 -7.78 -6.90
C ASP A 25 -1.46 -6.31 -6.82
N ALA A 26 -1.78 -5.82 -5.60
CA ALA A 26 -2.15 -4.43 -5.37
C ALA A 26 -1.94 -4.01 -3.91
N LEU A 27 -1.62 -2.72 -3.72
CA LEU A 27 -1.60 -2.06 -2.43
C LEU A 27 -2.81 -1.14 -2.28
N GLY A 28 -3.34 -1.01 -1.07
CA GLY A 28 -4.48 -0.16 -0.75
C GLY A 28 -4.15 0.89 0.28
N PHE A 29 -4.50 2.14 -0.02
CA PHE A 29 -4.35 3.29 0.85
C PHE A 29 -5.73 3.83 1.25
N VAL A 30 -5.90 4.18 2.52
CA VAL A 30 -7.19 4.66 3.04
C VAL A 30 -7.13 6.18 3.17
N PHE A 31 -7.98 6.90 2.43
CA PHE A 31 -8.06 8.37 2.50
C PHE A 31 -9.22 8.87 3.37
N TYR A 32 -9.92 7.97 4.07
CA TYR A 32 -11.02 8.31 4.96
C TYR A 32 -10.50 8.71 6.35
N SER A 33 -10.55 10.00 6.68
CA SER A 33 -9.91 10.59 7.87
C SER A 33 -10.25 9.92 9.22
N PRO A 34 -11.48 9.43 9.47
CA PRO A 34 -11.79 8.74 10.73
C PRO A 34 -11.15 7.35 10.88
N SER A 35 -10.57 6.78 9.81
CA SER A 35 -9.85 5.51 9.90
C SER A 35 -8.51 5.70 10.61
N PRO A 36 -8.10 4.80 11.52
CA PRO A 36 -6.74 4.81 12.08
C PRO A 36 -5.65 4.52 11.04
N ARG A 37 -6.04 4.05 9.84
CA ARG A 37 -5.15 3.79 8.71
C ARG A 37 -5.20 4.92 7.66
N ALA A 38 -5.76 6.08 8.01
CA ALA A 38 -5.85 7.22 7.11
C ALA A 38 -4.46 7.73 6.72
N VAL A 39 -4.25 7.97 5.43
CA VAL A 39 -3.03 8.56 4.87
C VAL A 39 -3.39 9.71 3.94
N THR A 40 -2.46 10.65 3.79
CA THR A 40 -2.52 11.74 2.82
C THR A 40 -1.91 11.34 1.48
N ILE A 41 -2.23 12.06 0.40
CA ILE A 41 -1.61 11.81 -0.92
C ILE A 41 -0.10 11.98 -0.86
N ALA A 42 0.42 12.95 -0.08
CA ALA A 42 1.85 13.16 0.09
C ALA A 42 2.52 11.94 0.73
N GLN A 43 1.97 11.43 1.84
CA GLN A 43 2.48 10.20 2.48
C GLN A 43 2.45 9.00 1.52
N VAL A 44 1.40 8.87 0.71
CA VAL A 44 1.31 7.77 -0.27
C VAL A 44 2.41 7.89 -1.31
N LYS A 45 2.72 9.11 -1.80
CA LYS A 45 3.84 9.32 -2.73
C LYS A 45 5.17 8.84 -2.13
N ASP A 46 5.46 9.20 -0.87
CA ASP A 46 6.69 8.78 -0.20
C ASP A 46 6.76 7.26 0.03
N ILE A 47 5.61 6.62 0.28
CA ILE A 47 5.49 5.17 0.46
C ILE A 47 5.75 4.41 -0.84
N ILE A 48 5.20 4.88 -1.96
CA ILE A 48 5.25 4.16 -3.24
C ILE A 48 6.49 4.51 -4.09
N GLU A 49 7.23 5.53 -3.72
CA GLU A 49 8.42 5.97 -4.47
C GLU A 49 9.42 4.83 -4.61
N GLY A 50 9.73 4.43 -5.85
CA GLY A 50 10.67 3.35 -6.14
C GLY A 50 10.11 1.93 -6.05
N LEU A 51 8.82 1.76 -5.74
CA LEU A 51 8.16 0.46 -5.88
C LEU A 51 7.98 0.10 -7.37
N PRO A 52 8.04 -1.19 -7.73
CA PRO A 52 7.76 -1.64 -9.09
C PRO A 52 6.27 -1.45 -9.45
N PRO A 53 5.94 -1.38 -10.76
CA PRO A 53 4.57 -1.23 -11.24
C PRO A 53 3.68 -2.45 -11.01
#